data_AF-A0AA42XDQ5-F1
#
_entry.id   AF-A0AA42XDQ5-F1
#
_cell.length_a   1.000
_cell.length_b   1.000
_cell.length_c   1.000
_cell.angle_alpha   90.00
_cell.angle_beta   90.00
_cell.angle_gamma   90.00
#
_symmetry.space_group_name_H-M   'P 1'
#
loop_
_entity.id
_entity.type
_entity.pdbx_description
1 polymer ?
#
loop_
_entity_poly.entity_id
_entity_poly.type
_entity_poly.pdbx_seq_one_letter_code
_entity_poly.pdbx_strand_id
1 'polypeptide(L)'
;MQKTEVFKIITDEAQLDIPAYIDKPEYVRNKTAGYSLLALGWVMWMWLFLPLLTLLFWWFEGNLVYEQLIVAEMPKKPLNLFHLMGLITIFILCLFLWASYNWYRFRNNEKRLFPTHVESSNLAQSFSVSISDIERLQQAENITLHYSEEGGLKAYDLNDQVKMPTSKSMHVDVAAQNHLDNSQNA
;
A
#
# COMPACT_ATOMS: atom_id res chain seq x y z
N MET A 1 21.03 -33.44 30.87
CA MET A 1 20.20 -32.45 31.58
C MET A 1 19.87 -31.34 30.60
N GLN A 2 18.66 -31.32 30.05
CA GLN A 2 18.23 -30.30 29.08
C GLN A 2 17.77 -29.06 29.85
N LYS A 3 18.39 -27.92 29.55
CA LYS A 3 18.09 -26.62 30.17
C LYS A 3 16.89 -26.03 29.44
N THR A 4 15.73 -26.02 30.08
CA THR A 4 14.52 -25.37 29.56
C THR A 4 14.71 -23.85 29.67
N GLU A 5 15.21 -23.24 28.60
CA GLU A 5 15.29 -21.78 28.48
C GLU A 5 13.88 -21.24 28.30
N VAL A 6 13.33 -20.63 29.35
CA VAL A 6 12.01 -19.98 29.31
C VAL A 6 12.13 -18.72 28.46
N PHE A 7 11.51 -18.72 27.29
CA PHE A 7 11.49 -17.57 26.38
C PHE A 7 10.79 -16.38 27.07
N LYS A 8 11.56 -15.35 27.42
CA LYS A 8 11.04 -14.10 27.97
C LYS A 8 10.96 -13.07 26.85
N ILE A 9 9.76 -12.52 26.64
CA ILE A 9 9.57 -11.37 25.76
C ILE A 9 10.18 -10.18 26.47
N ILE A 10 11.29 -9.68 25.93
CA ILE A 10 11.95 -8.47 26.40
C ILE A 10 11.20 -7.28 25.80
N THR A 11 10.66 -6.40 26.63
CA THR A 11 9.93 -5.18 26.20
C THR A 11 10.76 -3.91 26.38
N ASP A 12 11.96 -4.02 26.96
CA ASP A 12 12.89 -2.91 27.17
C ASP A 12 13.75 -2.70 25.91
N GLU A 13 13.57 -1.57 25.22
CA GLU A 13 14.29 -1.21 23.99
C GLU A 13 15.82 -1.28 24.16
N ALA A 14 16.36 -1.00 25.34
CA ALA A 14 17.80 -1.03 25.59
C ALA A 14 18.39 -2.46 25.60
N GLN A 15 17.52 -3.47 25.76
CA GLN A 15 17.89 -4.89 25.77
C GLN A 15 17.52 -5.59 24.45
N LEU A 16 16.89 -4.88 23.51
CA LEU A 16 16.62 -5.38 22.18
C LEU A 16 17.87 -5.17 21.30
N ASP A 17 18.39 -6.27 20.74
CA ASP A 17 19.45 -6.24 19.72
C ASP A 17 18.87 -5.84 18.35
N ILE A 18 18.17 -4.71 18.30
CA ILE A 18 17.68 -4.13 17.05
C ILE A 18 18.86 -3.37 16.42
N PRO A 19 19.23 -3.67 15.18
CA PRO A 19 20.25 -2.91 14.51
C PRO A 19 19.82 -1.45 14.36
N ALA A 20 20.70 -0.53 14.74
CA ALA A 20 20.46 0.92 14.80
C ALA A 20 20.06 1.57 13.45
N TYR A 21 19.97 0.82 12.35
CA TYR A 21 19.71 1.34 11.00
C TYR A 21 18.24 1.24 10.55
N ILE A 22 17.37 0.48 11.23
CA ILE A 22 16.02 0.21 10.73
C ILE A 22 15.14 1.49 10.72
N ASP A 23 15.32 2.40 11.68
CA ASP A 23 14.50 3.62 11.84
C ASP A 23 15.28 4.92 11.64
N LYS A 24 16.21 4.96 10.69
CA LYS A 24 16.99 6.18 10.42
C LYS A 24 16.42 6.96 9.23
N PRO A 25 15.72 8.10 9.47
CA PRO A 25 15.13 8.90 8.40
C PRO A 25 16.16 9.55 7.47
N GLU A 26 17.42 9.62 7.89
CA GLU A 26 18.58 10.12 7.14
C GLU A 26 18.95 9.25 5.92
N TYR A 27 18.63 7.96 5.92
CA TYR A 27 18.93 7.05 4.81
C TYR A 27 17.91 7.14 3.65
N VAL A 28 16.78 7.84 3.85
CA VAL A 28 15.78 8.03 2.80
C VAL A 28 16.20 9.20 1.90
N ARG A 29 16.98 8.89 0.86
CA ARG A 29 17.49 9.87 -0.10
C ARG A 29 16.34 10.50 -0.90
N ASN A 30 16.35 11.83 -1.00
CA ASN A 30 15.55 12.65 -1.92
C ASN A 30 14.02 12.73 -1.67
N LYS A 31 13.56 12.83 -0.40
CA LYS A 31 12.14 13.03 -0.05
C LYS A 31 11.46 14.19 -0.79
N THR A 32 12.17 15.30 -1.01
CA THR A 32 11.64 16.52 -1.66
C THR A 32 11.27 16.34 -3.12
N ALA A 33 11.95 15.44 -3.84
CA ALA A 33 11.66 15.15 -5.25
C ALA A 33 10.30 14.47 -5.44
N GLY A 34 9.87 13.65 -4.46
CA GLY A 34 8.53 13.06 -4.47
C GLY A 34 7.44 14.11 -4.29
N TYR A 35 7.63 15.03 -3.33
CA TYR A 35 6.67 16.10 -3.06
C TYR A 35 6.58 17.12 -4.20
N SER A 36 7.68 17.46 -4.86
CA SER A 36 7.66 18.39 -5.99
C SER A 36 6.97 17.79 -7.22
N LEU A 37 7.18 16.50 -7.49
CA LEU A 37 6.47 15.80 -8.56
C LEU A 37 4.96 15.74 -8.30
N LEU A 38 4.57 15.50 -7.05
CA LEU A 38 3.17 15.54 -6.63
C LEU A 38 2.57 16.94 -6.81
N ALA A 39 3.26 17.98 -6.35
CA ALA A 39 2.81 19.37 -6.49
C ALA A 39 2.66 19.78 -7.95
N LEU A 40 3.62 19.43 -8.81
CA LEU A 40 3.55 19.70 -10.25
C LEU A 40 2.37 18.97 -10.90
N GLY A 41 2.13 17.72 -10.49
CA GLY A 41 0.96 16.95 -10.92
C GLY A 41 -0.36 17.64 -10.57
N TRP A 42 -0.49 18.16 -9.34
CA TRP A 42 -1.66 18.92 -8.91
C TRP A 42 -1.85 20.24 -9.66
N VAL A 43 -0.77 20.98 -9.91
CA VAL A 43 -0.84 22.23 -10.69
C VAL A 43 -1.33 21.95 -12.11
N MET A 44 -0.77 20.94 -12.77
CA MET A 44 -1.22 20.52 -14.11
C MET A 44 -2.67 20.04 -14.10
N TRP A 45 -3.08 19.30 -13.06
CA TRP A 45 -4.46 18.85 -12.89
C TRP A 45 -5.44 20.03 -12.74
N MET A 46 -5.14 20.96 -11.84
CA MET A 46 -5.95 22.16 -11.64
C MET A 46 -6.00 23.02 -12.90
N TRP A 47 -4.86 23.21 -13.57
CA TRP A 47 -4.80 23.95 -14.84
C TRP A 47 -5.71 23.35 -15.92
N LEU A 48 -5.83 22.02 -15.97
CA LEU A 48 -6.70 21.34 -16.92
C LEU A 48 -8.19 21.43 -16.54
N PHE A 49 -8.52 21.23 -15.26
CA PHE A 49 -9.91 21.15 -14.81
C PHE A 49 -10.57 22.50 -14.50
N LEU A 50 -9.81 23.50 -14.05
CA LEU A 50 -10.33 24.83 -13.73
C LEU A 50 -11.01 25.53 -14.91
N PRO A 51 -10.44 25.57 -16.15
CA PRO A 51 -11.13 26.19 -17.29
C PRO A 51 -12.40 25.42 -17.68
N LEU A 52 -12.41 24.10 -17.56
CA LEU A 52 -13.59 23.27 -17.82
C LEU A 52 -14.71 23.55 -16.81
N LEU A 53 -14.35 23.66 -15.53
CA LEU A 53 -15.31 23.98 -14.47
C LEU A 53 -15.83 25.42 -14.62
N THR A 54 -14.96 26.36 -15.01
CA THR A 54 -15.34 27.75 -15.29
C THR A 54 -16.33 27.83 -16.45
N LEU A 55 -16.11 27.09 -17.54
CA LEU A 55 -17.06 26.98 -18.65
C LEU A 55 -18.39 26.35 -18.20
N LEU A 56 -18.35 25.33 -17.35
CA LEU A 56 -19.54 24.69 -16.80
C LEU A 56 -20.35 25.65 -15.93
N PHE A 57 -19.69 26.48 -15.11
CA PHE A 57 -20.35 27.52 -14.34
C PHE A 57 -20.90 28.63 -15.20
N TRP A 58 -20.17 29.11 -16.22
CA TRP A 58 -20.70 30.08 -17.18
C TRP A 58 -21.93 29.55 -17.91
N TRP A 59 -21.93 28.25 -18.25
CA TRP A 59 -23.10 27.60 -18.81
C TRP A 59 -24.26 27.57 -17.80
N PHE A 60 -24.03 27.12 -16.57
CA PHE A 60 -25.09 26.97 -15.56
C PHE A 60 -25.66 28.32 -15.11
N GLU A 61 -24.79 29.24 -14.66
CA GLU A 61 -25.16 30.57 -14.19
C GLU A 61 -25.73 31.42 -15.33
N GLY A 62 -25.16 31.32 -16.54
CA GLY A 62 -25.68 32.02 -17.72
C GLY A 62 -27.10 31.60 -18.07
N ASN A 63 -27.42 30.30 -18.02
CA ASN A 63 -28.78 29.81 -18.22
C ASN A 63 -29.72 30.27 -17.10
N LEU A 64 -29.28 30.25 -15.84
CA LEU A 64 -30.08 30.66 -14.69
C LEU A 64 -30.44 32.16 -14.75
N VAL A 65 -29.45 33.01 -15.03
CA VAL A 65 -29.64 34.47 -15.17
C VAL A 65 -30.51 34.79 -16.38
N TYR A 66 -30.31 34.08 -17.50
CA TYR A 66 -31.16 34.23 -18.69
C TYR A 66 -32.62 33.89 -18.38
N GLU A 67 -32.90 32.78 -17.69
CA GLU A 67 -34.27 32.41 -17.30
C GLU A 67 -34.88 33.41 -16.30
N GLN A 68 -34.09 33.88 -15.32
CA GLN A 68 -34.59 34.80 -14.28
C GLN A 68 -34.80 36.23 -14.77
N LEU A 69 -34.00 36.73 -15.72
CA LEU A 69 -34.09 38.11 -16.21
C LEU A 69 -34.92 38.25 -17.49
N ILE A 70 -34.90 37.25 -18.39
CA ILE A 70 -35.57 37.33 -19.70
C ILE A 70 -36.87 36.53 -19.73
N VAL A 71 -36.99 35.43 -18.96
CA VAL A 71 -38.16 34.52 -18.97
C VAL A 71 -39.01 34.66 -17.69
N ALA A 72 -38.81 35.74 -16.93
CA ALA A 72 -39.52 36.03 -15.67
C ALA A 72 -41.07 36.13 -15.79
N GLU A 73 -41.63 36.08 -17.00
CA GLU A 73 -43.07 36.16 -17.25
C GLU A 73 -43.76 34.79 -17.45
N MET A 74 -43.05 33.65 -17.44
CA MET A 74 -43.67 32.32 -17.63
C MET A 74 -43.39 31.34 -16.48
N PRO A 75 -44.34 30.44 -16.16
CA PRO A 75 -44.21 29.53 -15.02
C PRO A 75 -43.02 28.60 -15.18
N LYS A 76 -42.27 28.45 -14.08
CA LYS A 76 -40.99 27.73 -13.95
C LYS A 76 -41.07 26.34 -14.61
N LYS A 77 -40.34 26.15 -15.71
CA LYS A 77 -40.14 24.82 -16.29
C LYS A 77 -39.20 24.03 -15.38
N PRO A 78 -39.50 22.75 -15.09
CA PRO A 78 -38.52 21.87 -14.46
C PRO A 78 -37.31 21.76 -15.40
N LEU A 79 -36.10 21.75 -14.83
CA LEU A 79 -34.81 21.58 -15.51
C LEU A 79 -34.98 20.72 -16.78
N ASN A 80 -34.74 21.35 -17.94
CA ASN A 80 -35.01 20.77 -19.25
C ASN A 80 -34.27 19.44 -19.38
N LEU A 81 -34.99 18.33 -19.58
CA LEU A 81 -34.45 16.97 -19.64
C LEU A 81 -33.23 16.83 -20.58
N PHE A 82 -33.18 17.66 -21.62
CA PHE A 82 -32.05 17.77 -22.55
C PHE A 82 -30.75 18.26 -21.90
N HIS A 83 -30.81 19.21 -20.96
CA HIS A 83 -29.63 19.68 -20.21
C HIS A 83 -29.06 18.57 -19.33
N LEU A 84 -29.94 17.84 -18.64
CA LEU A 84 -29.53 16.71 -17.81
C LEU A 84 -28.87 15.61 -18.64
N MET A 85 -29.47 15.28 -19.80
CA MET A 85 -28.91 14.33 -20.75
C MET A 85 -27.53 14.77 -21.28
N GLY A 86 -27.36 16.06 -21.58
CA GLY A 86 -26.07 16.62 -22.00
C GLY A 86 -24.99 16.47 -20.93
N LEU A 87 -25.32 16.77 -19.67
CA LEU A 87 -24.39 16.69 -18.55
C LEU A 87 -23.97 15.24 -18.27
N ILE A 88 -24.92 14.30 -18.30
CA ILE A 88 -24.64 12.86 -18.19
C ILE A 88 -23.72 12.39 -19.32
N THR A 89 -23.98 12.83 -20.55
CA THR A 89 -23.16 12.45 -21.72
C THR A 89 -21.71 12.94 -21.57
N ILE A 90 -21.52 14.19 -21.15
CA ILE A 90 -20.20 14.76 -20.89
C ILE A 90 -19.47 13.98 -19.78
N PHE A 91 -20.18 13.60 -18.72
CA PHE A 91 -19.61 12.83 -17.62
C PHE A 91 -19.17 11.43 -18.08
N ILE A 92 -20.00 10.75 -18.88
CA ILE A 92 -19.66 9.46 -19.50
C ILE A 92 -18.42 9.60 -20.39
N LEU A 93 -18.35 10.62 -21.24
CA LEU A 93 -17.20 10.86 -22.11
C LEU A 93 -15.92 11.12 -21.29
N CYS A 94 -16.01 11.86 -20.20
CA CYS A 94 -14.88 12.13 -19.31
C CYS A 94 -14.38 10.85 -18.63
N LEU A 95 -15.28 10.00 -18.13
CA LEU A 95 -14.95 8.69 -17.56
C LEU A 95 -14.35 7.75 -18.60
N PHE A 96 -14.87 7.74 -19.83
CA PHE A 96 -14.31 6.95 -20.92
C PHE A 96 -12.90 7.40 -21.28
N LEU A 97 -12.65 8.70 -21.43
CA LEU A 97 -11.31 9.24 -21.65
C LEU A 97 -10.35 8.82 -20.53
N TRP A 98 -10.80 8.92 -19.28
CA TRP A 98 -10.02 8.55 -18.11
C TRP A 98 -9.69 7.05 -18.09
N ALA A 99 -10.67 6.20 -18.37
CA ALA A 99 -10.50 4.74 -18.44
C ALA A 99 -9.54 4.36 -19.58
N SER A 100 -9.69 4.95 -20.76
CA SER A 100 -8.79 4.74 -21.89
C SER A 100 -7.35 5.20 -21.60
N TYR A 101 -7.18 6.34 -20.93
CA TYR A 101 -5.88 6.82 -20.49
C TYR A 101 -5.21 5.85 -19.49
N ASN A 102 -5.95 5.40 -18.47
CA ASN A 102 -5.44 4.43 -17.50
C ASN A 102 -5.10 3.11 -18.18
N TRP A 103 -5.94 2.62 -19.07
CA TRP A 103 -5.65 1.41 -19.83
C TRP A 103 -4.37 1.57 -20.66
N TYR A 104 -4.21 2.67 -21.42
CA TYR A 104 -3.00 2.92 -22.20
C TYR A 104 -1.72 3.03 -21.33
N ARG A 105 -1.81 3.67 -20.16
CA ARG A 105 -0.69 3.86 -19.23
C ARG A 105 -0.27 2.56 -18.53
N PHE A 106 -1.23 1.71 -18.18
CA PHE A 106 -0.98 0.51 -17.36
C PHE A 106 -0.98 -0.81 -18.13
N ARG A 107 -1.37 -0.83 -19.41
CA ARG A 107 -1.40 -2.06 -20.25
C ARG A 107 -0.08 -2.82 -20.33
N ASN A 108 1.05 -2.19 -20.04
CA ASN A 108 2.38 -2.79 -20.21
C ASN A 108 3.16 -2.91 -18.88
N ASN A 109 2.49 -2.71 -17.75
CA ASN A 109 3.09 -2.68 -16.43
C ASN A 109 2.46 -3.74 -15.51
N GLU A 110 2.21 -4.94 -16.06
CA GLU A 110 1.87 -6.13 -15.27
C GLU A 110 3.11 -6.58 -14.47
N LYS A 111 3.40 -5.85 -13.39
CA LYS A 111 4.40 -6.24 -12.38
C LYS A 111 3.97 -7.46 -11.57
N ARG A 112 2.81 -8.04 -11.87
CA ARG A 112 2.31 -9.31 -11.33
C ARG A 112 2.62 -10.45 -12.31
N LEU A 113 3.86 -10.52 -12.79
CA LEU A 113 4.34 -11.81 -13.27
C LEU A 113 4.35 -12.72 -12.04
N PHE A 114 3.64 -13.84 -12.12
CA PHE A 114 3.79 -14.89 -11.13
C PHE A 114 5.30 -15.21 -11.05
N PRO A 115 5.88 -15.26 -9.83
CA PRO A 115 7.27 -15.66 -9.69
C PRO A 115 7.45 -16.98 -10.44
N THR A 116 8.39 -17.00 -11.38
CA THR A 116 8.71 -18.20 -12.14
C THR A 116 9.03 -19.31 -11.16
N HIS A 117 8.51 -20.52 -11.39
CA HIS A 117 8.75 -21.66 -10.51
C HIS A 117 10.27 -21.90 -10.42
N VAL A 118 10.85 -21.62 -9.25
CA VAL A 118 12.28 -21.82 -9.00
C VAL A 118 12.46 -23.24 -8.50
N GLU A 119 13.09 -24.08 -9.31
CA GLU A 119 13.49 -25.42 -8.87
C GLU A 119 14.61 -25.39 -7.82
N SER A 120 14.63 -26.40 -6.94
CA SER A 120 15.65 -26.60 -5.92
C SER A 120 17.07 -26.67 -6.48
N SER A 121 17.23 -27.08 -7.74
CA SER A 121 18.49 -27.09 -8.49
C SER A 121 19.05 -25.68 -8.72
N ASN A 122 18.19 -24.72 -9.09
CA ASN A 122 18.58 -23.32 -9.29
C ASN A 122 18.95 -22.66 -7.96
N LEU A 123 18.26 -23.00 -6.87
CA LEU A 123 18.60 -22.54 -5.53
C LEU A 123 19.94 -23.11 -5.06
N ALA A 124 20.17 -24.41 -5.25
CA ALA A 124 21.43 -25.07 -4.92
C ALA A 124 22.63 -24.39 -5.63
N GLN A 125 22.47 -24.07 -6.91
CA GLN A 125 23.47 -23.34 -7.68
C GLN A 125 23.70 -21.91 -7.15
N SER A 126 22.63 -21.16 -6.87
CA SER A 126 22.73 -19.79 -6.37
C SER A 126 23.41 -19.70 -5.00
N PHE A 127 23.18 -20.68 -4.13
CA PHE A 127 23.73 -20.72 -2.78
C PHE A 127 25.01 -21.54 -2.67
N SER A 128 25.47 -22.17 -3.77
CA SER A 128 26.63 -23.08 -3.79
C SER A 128 26.55 -24.21 -2.75
N VAL A 129 25.34 -24.71 -2.51
CA VAL A 129 25.05 -25.81 -1.56
C VAL A 129 24.49 -27.03 -2.29
N SER A 130 24.42 -28.18 -1.62
CA SER A 130 23.86 -29.37 -2.25
C SER A 130 22.33 -29.27 -2.40
N ILE A 131 21.77 -29.95 -3.40
CA ILE A 131 20.32 -30.00 -3.64
C ILE A 131 19.59 -30.58 -2.41
N SER A 132 20.18 -31.60 -1.77
CA SER A 132 19.64 -32.21 -0.55
C SER A 132 19.67 -31.29 0.68
N ASP A 133 20.52 -30.27 0.70
CA ASP A 133 20.51 -29.25 1.77
C ASP A 133 19.36 -28.27 1.54
N ILE A 134 19.15 -27.84 0.30
CA ILE A 134 18.02 -26.97 -0.08
C ILE A 134 16.68 -27.65 0.20
N GLU A 135 16.52 -28.93 -0.12
CA GLU A 135 15.28 -29.67 0.17
C GLU A 135 15.02 -29.78 1.68
N ARG A 136 16.07 -30.00 2.49
CA ARG A 136 15.96 -30.02 3.95
C ARG A 136 15.60 -28.64 4.51
N LEU A 137 16.18 -27.58 3.96
CA LEU A 137 15.86 -26.20 4.33
C LEU A 137 14.42 -25.86 3.92
N GLN A 138 13.95 -26.25 2.74
CA GLN A 138 12.59 -25.96 2.28
C GLN A 138 11.51 -26.62 3.15
N GLN A 139 11.81 -27.77 3.76
CA GLN A 139 10.88 -28.50 4.62
C GLN A 139 10.86 -28.01 6.08
N ALA A 140 11.87 -27.25 6.50
CA ALA A 140 11.98 -26.78 7.87
C ALA A 140 11.13 -25.52 8.10
N GLU A 141 10.42 -25.48 9.24
CA GLU A 141 9.57 -24.32 9.59
C GLU A 141 10.40 -23.14 10.12
N ASN A 142 11.57 -23.41 10.69
CA ASN A 142 12.43 -22.41 11.31
C ASN A 142 13.90 -22.74 11.07
N ILE A 143 14.64 -21.78 10.52
CA ILE A 143 15.99 -21.97 10.00
C ILE A 143 16.83 -20.77 10.38
N THR A 144 18.05 -21.02 10.88
CA THR A 144 19.08 -19.99 11.01
C THR A 144 20.13 -20.19 9.93
N LEU A 145 20.39 -19.16 9.11
CA LEU A 145 21.40 -19.18 8.06
C LEU A 145 22.62 -18.37 8.47
N HIS A 146 23.81 -18.96 8.36
CA HIS A 146 25.08 -18.31 8.67
C HIS A 146 25.83 -17.98 7.38
N TYR A 147 25.95 -16.68 7.08
CA TYR A 147 26.62 -16.18 5.89
C TYR A 147 28.07 -15.78 6.16
N SER A 148 28.90 -15.83 5.12
CA SER A 148 30.25 -15.26 5.12
C SER A 148 30.23 -13.75 4.89
N GLU A 149 31.36 -13.08 5.12
CA GLU A 149 31.50 -11.65 4.80
C GLU A 149 31.33 -11.36 3.30
N GLU A 150 31.60 -12.35 2.44
CA GLU A 150 31.38 -12.27 1.00
C GLU A 150 29.93 -12.63 0.58
N GLY A 151 29.06 -12.96 1.54
CA GLY A 151 27.65 -13.29 1.31
C GLY A 151 27.36 -14.74 0.93
N GLY A 152 28.34 -15.65 1.05
CA GLY A 152 28.14 -17.09 0.81
C GLY A 152 27.53 -17.81 2.02
N LEU A 153 26.67 -18.80 1.80
CA LEU A 153 26.11 -19.61 2.89
C LEU A 153 27.17 -20.59 3.41
N LYS A 154 27.61 -20.42 4.66
CA LYS A 154 28.66 -21.26 5.30
C LYS A 154 28.08 -22.39 6.15
N ALA A 155 27.00 -22.12 6.88
CA ALA A 155 26.35 -23.09 7.74
C ALA A 155 24.86 -22.76 7.89
N TYR A 156 24.08 -23.76 8.28
CA TYR A 156 22.67 -23.59 8.61
C TYR A 156 22.31 -24.42 9.84
N ASP A 157 21.35 -23.93 10.63
CA ASP A 157 20.75 -24.64 11.76
C ASP A 157 19.25 -24.80 11.49
N LEU A 158 18.72 -26.00 11.76
CA LEU A 158 17.29 -26.30 11.64
C LEU A 158 16.70 -26.26 13.05
N ASN A 159 16.04 -25.15 13.38
CA ASN A 159 15.38 -24.94 14.65
C ASN A 159 14.00 -25.57 14.66
N ASP A 160 13.91 -26.87 14.36
CA ASP A 160 12.64 -27.59 14.42
C ASP A 160 12.06 -27.44 15.83
N GLN A 161 10.94 -26.72 15.93
CA GLN A 161 10.24 -26.53 17.19
C GLN A 161 9.93 -27.91 17.77
N VAL A 162 10.49 -28.19 18.95
CA VAL A 162 10.01 -29.27 19.80
C VAL A 162 8.50 -29.10 19.91
N LYS A 163 7.72 -29.99 19.28
CA LYS A 163 6.25 -29.98 19.31
C LYS A 163 5.78 -29.85 20.76
N MET A 164 5.40 -28.63 21.16
CA MET A 164 4.71 -28.42 22.41
C MET A 164 3.30 -29.01 22.26
N PRO A 165 2.84 -29.89 23.16
CA PRO A 165 1.45 -30.32 23.16
C PRO A 165 0.57 -29.10 23.39
N THR A 166 -0.30 -28.84 22.42
CA THR A 166 -1.23 -27.72 22.37
C THR A 166 -2.13 -27.69 23.63
N SER A 167 -1.72 -26.94 24.66
CA SER A 167 -2.58 -26.64 25.81
C SER A 167 -3.37 -25.37 25.54
N LYS A 168 -4.60 -25.57 25.06
CA LYS A 168 -5.81 -24.75 25.22
C LYS A 168 -5.64 -23.21 25.28
N SER A 169 -6.10 -22.57 24.21
CA SER A 169 -6.45 -21.14 24.07
C SER A 169 -6.67 -20.39 25.38
N MET A 170 -5.74 -19.52 25.75
CA MET A 170 -5.99 -18.45 26.71
C MET A 170 -6.22 -17.18 25.90
N HIS A 171 -7.50 -16.88 25.67
CA HIS A 171 -7.99 -15.62 25.10
C HIS A 171 -7.58 -14.50 26.06
N VAL A 172 -6.55 -13.72 25.71
CA VAL A 172 -6.21 -12.49 26.42
C VAL A 172 -6.89 -11.35 25.67
N ASP A 173 -7.98 -10.85 26.24
CA ASP A 173 -8.72 -9.71 25.73
C ASP A 173 -7.87 -8.42 25.85
N VAL A 174 -7.28 -7.99 24.73
CA VAL A 174 -6.45 -6.76 24.63
C VAL A 174 -7.31 -5.48 24.65
N ALA A 175 -8.64 -5.58 24.74
CA ALA A 175 -9.54 -4.44 24.60
C ALA A 175 -9.62 -3.49 25.82
N ALA A 176 -9.04 -3.84 26.99
CA ALA A 176 -9.28 -3.09 28.23
C ALA A 176 -8.21 -2.03 28.60
N GLN A 177 -7.03 -2.01 27.96
CA GLN A 177 -5.92 -1.16 28.43
C GLN A 177 -5.89 0.26 27.82
N ASN A 178 -6.51 0.50 26.66
CA ASN A 178 -6.45 1.81 26.00
C ASN A 178 -7.41 2.86 26.57
N HIS A 179 -8.30 2.51 27.51
CA HIS A 179 -9.33 3.42 28.01
C HIS A 179 -8.98 4.11 29.34
N LEU A 180 -7.86 3.74 29.99
CA LEU A 180 -7.45 4.33 31.28
C LEU A 180 -6.39 5.43 31.15
N ASP A 181 -5.68 5.51 30.02
CA ASP A 181 -4.59 6.50 29.83
C ASP A 181 -5.13 7.90 29.47
N ASN A 182 -6.34 7.99 28.91
CA ASN A 182 -6.90 9.27 28.45
C ASN A 182 -7.68 10.05 29.53
N SER A 183 -7.75 9.58 30.79
CA SER A 183 -8.40 10.33 31.88
C SER A 183 -7.45 10.96 32.89
N GLN A 184 -6.13 10.78 32.74
CA GLN A 184 -5.14 11.35 33.65
C GLN A 184 -4.43 12.60 33.13
N ASN A 185 -4.75 13.06 31.90
CA ASN A 185 -4.17 14.25 31.28
C ASN A 185 -5.23 15.31 30.91
N ALA A 186 -6.11 15.66 31.85
CA ALA A 186 -7.00 16.82 31.76
C ALA A 186 -6.93 17.67 33.04
#